data_AF-A0A0C2H6J7-F1
#
_entry.id   AF-A0A0C2H6J7-F1
#
_cell.length_a   1.000
_cell.length_b   1.000
_cell.length_c   1.000
_cell.angle_alpha   90.00
_cell.angle_beta   90.00
_cell.angle_gamma   90.00
#
_symmetry.space_group_name_H-M   'P 1'
#
loop_
_entity.id
_entity.type
_entity.pdbx_description
1 polymer ?
#
loop_
_entity_poly.entity_id
_entity_poly.type
_entity_poly.pdbx_seq_one_letter_code
_entity_poly.pdbx_strand_id
1 'polypeptide(L)'
;MELVTDEEVFQSDPCALSHNCSPLQRDRDKASRVANGSCQTLRKNKTAQKTPTRKHYNNAVHSMLKMLWKDYESRIEVLTKFVGGSYQERRRTFAKASAAQKRTVELDNIPEDLALLPNGDDFVHVQRSDLHIYYSEEVISLSGN
;
A
#
# COMPACT_ATOMS: atom_id res chain seq x y z
N MET A 1 38.84 -15.33 28.68
CA MET A 1 37.39 -15.13 28.43
C MET A 1 37.11 -13.71 28.88
N GLU A 2 37.33 -12.74 28.00
CA GLU A 2 37.14 -11.33 28.34
C GLU A 2 35.64 -11.03 28.31
N LEU A 3 35.14 -10.58 29.46
CA LEU A 3 33.76 -10.19 29.68
C LEU A 3 33.59 -8.79 29.05
N VAL A 4 32.85 -8.72 27.94
CA VAL A 4 32.41 -7.46 27.34
C VAL A 4 31.33 -6.89 28.27
N THR A 5 31.66 -5.82 28.98
CA THR A 5 30.72 -5.07 29.83
C THR A 5 29.88 -4.12 28.97
N ASP A 6 28.57 -4.04 29.26
CA ASP A 6 27.51 -3.29 28.55
C ASP A 6 27.65 -1.75 28.54
N GLU A 7 28.87 -1.21 28.43
CA GLU A 7 29.15 0.23 28.44
C GLU A 7 29.87 0.73 27.17
N GLU A 8 29.48 0.21 25.99
CA GLU A 8 29.73 0.93 24.74
C GLU A 8 28.75 2.10 24.60
N VAL A 9 28.77 3.00 25.57
CA VAL A 9 28.12 4.31 25.48
C VAL A 9 28.88 5.08 24.41
N PHE A 10 28.25 5.33 23.27
CA PHE A 10 28.81 6.18 22.22
C PHE A 10 29.23 7.53 22.83
N GLN A 11 30.55 7.75 22.98
CA GLN A 11 31.12 8.94 23.62
C GLN A 11 30.88 10.22 22.80
N SER A 12 30.51 10.08 21.54
CA SER A 12 30.16 11.16 20.61
C SER A 12 29.16 10.64 19.57
N ASP A 13 28.44 11.56 18.92
CA ASP A 13 27.53 11.20 17.83
C ASP A 13 28.34 10.51 16.71
N PRO A 14 28.10 9.21 16.44
CA PRO A 14 28.80 8.51 15.37
C PRO A 14 28.51 9.12 13.98
N CYS A 15 27.42 9.90 13.84
CA CYS A 15 27.13 10.66 12.63
C CYS A 15 28.03 11.89 12.45
N ALA A 16 28.67 12.39 13.52
CA ALA A 16 29.60 13.51 13.49
C ALA A 16 31.02 13.11 13.04
N LEU A 17 31.32 11.80 13.00
CA LEU A 17 32.56 11.29 12.41
C LEU A 17 32.48 11.46 10.89
N SER A 18 33.59 11.87 10.26
CA SER A 18 33.69 11.90 8.80
C SER A 18 33.63 10.48 8.25
N HIS A 19 32.43 10.02 7.92
CA HIS A 19 32.19 8.71 7.35
C HIS A 19 31.33 8.85 6.09
N ASN A 20 31.57 7.96 5.14
CA ASN A 20 30.82 7.92 3.90
C ASN A 20 29.84 6.74 3.99
N CYS A 21 28.58 7.01 4.34
CA CYS A 21 27.52 6.01 4.39
C CYS A 21 27.22 5.46 2.99
N SER A 22 28.00 4.47 2.56
CA SER A 22 27.75 3.74 1.32
C SER A 22 26.90 2.51 1.62
N PRO A 23 25.77 2.32 0.93
CA PRO A 23 24.99 1.11 1.09
C PRO A 23 25.79 -0.11 0.63
N LEU A 24 25.83 -1.16 1.47
CA LEU A 24 26.51 -2.42 1.15
C LEU A 24 25.88 -3.13 -0.06
N GLN A 25 24.56 -3.01 -0.23
CA GLN A 25 23.81 -3.62 -1.32
C GLN A 25 22.98 -2.57 -2.07
N ARG A 26 23.67 -1.64 -2.75
CA ARG A 26 23.04 -0.50 -3.45
C ARG A 26 21.87 -0.90 -4.34
N ASP A 27 21.98 -1.97 -5.12
CA ASP A 27 20.94 -2.37 -6.07
C ASP A 27 19.73 -2.99 -5.37
N ARG A 28 19.96 -3.74 -4.28
CA ARG A 28 18.87 -4.29 -3.44
C ARG A 28 18.12 -3.18 -2.72
N ASP A 29 18.84 -2.19 -2.22
CA ASP A 29 18.25 -1.03 -1.56
C ASP A 29 17.46 -0.20 -2.56
N LYS A 30 18.00 -0.01 -3.77
CA LYS A 30 17.29 0.65 -4.85
C LYS A 30 16.01 -0.08 -5.24
N ALA A 31 16.07 -1.41 -5.41
CA ALA A 31 14.90 -2.24 -5.69
C ALA A 31 13.82 -2.07 -4.62
N SER A 32 14.23 -2.08 -3.34
CA SER A 32 13.32 -1.93 -2.21
C SER A 32 12.71 -0.53 -2.15
N ARG A 33 13.50 0.52 -2.40
CA ARG A 33 13.01 1.91 -2.46
C ARG A 33 11.97 2.10 -3.57
N VAL A 34 12.23 1.57 -4.77
CA VAL A 34 11.27 1.67 -5.89
C VAL A 34 9.98 0.91 -5.55
N ALA A 35 10.07 -0.31 -5.04
CA ALA A 35 8.91 -1.10 -4.65
C ALA A 35 8.08 -0.43 -3.54
N ASN A 36 8.75 0.14 -2.53
CA ASN A 36 8.10 0.87 -1.44
C ASN A 36 7.43 2.15 -1.96
N GLY A 37 8.10 2.90 -2.84
CA GLY A 37 7.52 4.06 -3.52
C GLY A 37 6.25 3.70 -4.27
N SER A 38 6.27 2.62 -5.07
CA SER A 38 5.06 2.12 -5.76
C SER A 38 3.95 1.76 -4.77
N CYS A 39 4.26 1.10 -3.66
CA CYS A 39 3.28 0.78 -2.63
C CYS A 39 2.67 2.03 -1.98
N GLN A 40 3.47 3.07 -1.71
CA GLN A 40 2.98 4.33 -1.16
C GLN A 40 2.03 5.03 -2.13
N THR A 41 2.31 5.00 -3.43
CA THR A 41 1.38 5.52 -4.45
C THR A 41 0.06 4.74 -4.46
N LEU A 42 0.11 3.41 -4.35
CA LEU A 42 -1.10 2.58 -4.29
C LEU A 42 -1.96 2.89 -3.06
N ARG A 43 -1.31 3.11 -1.90
CA ARG A 43 -2.02 3.45 -0.66
C ARG A 43 -2.79 4.76 -0.73
N LYS A 44 -2.39 5.67 -1.62
CA LYS A 44 -3.09 6.95 -1.85
C LYS A 44 -4.16 6.86 -2.93
N ASN A 45 -4.21 5.76 -3.69
CA ASN A 45 -5.10 5.60 -4.83
C ASN A 45 -6.40 4.87 -4.41
N LYS A 46 -7.51 5.61 -4.41
CA LYS A 46 -8.85 5.11 -4.05
C LYS A 46 -9.36 3.95 -4.94
N THR A 47 -8.87 3.85 -6.17
CA THR A 47 -9.29 2.82 -7.13
C THR A 47 -8.27 1.68 -7.27
N ALA A 48 -7.16 1.70 -6.53
CA ALA A 48 -6.09 0.69 -6.64
C ALA A 48 -6.60 -0.74 -6.42
N GLN A 49 -7.58 -0.93 -5.53
CA GLN A 49 -8.20 -2.22 -5.26
C GLN A 49 -8.94 -2.84 -6.46
N LYS A 50 -9.42 -2.02 -7.40
CA LYS A 50 -10.13 -2.49 -8.61
C LYS A 50 -9.18 -3.14 -9.61
N THR A 51 -7.88 -2.94 -9.42
CA THR A 51 -6.84 -3.46 -10.31
C THR A 51 -6.19 -4.70 -9.71
N PRO A 52 -5.99 -5.78 -10.48
CA PRO A 52 -5.33 -6.99 -9.98
C PRO A 52 -3.92 -6.71 -9.45
N THR A 53 -3.58 -7.34 -8.31
CA THR A 53 -2.26 -7.19 -7.67
C THR A 53 -1.08 -7.47 -8.62
N ARG A 54 -1.24 -8.41 -9.55
CA ARG A 54 -0.20 -8.72 -10.56
C ARG A 54 0.13 -7.52 -11.44
N LYS A 55 -0.86 -6.68 -11.78
CA LYS A 55 -0.64 -5.47 -12.58
C LYS A 55 0.20 -4.45 -11.79
N HIS A 56 -0.07 -4.30 -10.49
CA HIS A 56 0.72 -3.43 -9.60
C HIS A 56 2.17 -3.88 -9.49
N TYR A 57 2.40 -5.18 -9.33
CA TYR A 57 3.73 -5.77 -9.35
C TYR A 57 4.46 -5.52 -10.68
N ASN A 58 3.79 -5.78 -11.81
CA ASN A 58 4.36 -5.56 -13.14
C ASN A 58 4.67 -4.09 -13.39
N ASN A 59 3.84 -3.17 -12.92
CA ASN A 59 4.11 -1.74 -13.02
C ASN A 59 5.40 -1.37 -12.28
N ALA A 60 5.63 -1.91 -11.08
CA ALA A 60 6.89 -1.69 -10.36
C ALA A 60 8.10 -2.23 -11.13
N VAL A 61 7.98 -3.42 -11.75
CA VAL A 61 9.01 -3.97 -12.66
C VAL A 61 9.30 -3.02 -13.82
N HIS A 62 8.26 -2.51 -14.48
CA HIS A 62 8.43 -1.57 -15.60
C HIS A 62 9.07 -0.25 -15.14
N SER A 63 8.71 0.25 -13.96
CA SER A 63 9.34 1.43 -13.37
C SER A 63 10.84 1.22 -13.11
N MET A 64 11.25 0.01 -12.70
CA MET A 64 12.67 -0.31 -12.51
C MET A 64 13.45 -0.34 -13.82
N LEU A 65 12.86 -0.78 -14.93
CA LEU A 65 13.52 -0.76 -16.23
C LEU A 65 13.61 0.66 -16.82
N LYS A 66 12.60 1.49 -16.56
CA LYS A 66 12.49 2.84 -17.12
C LYS A 66 13.09 3.96 -16.27
N MET A 67 13.50 3.68 -15.02
CA MET A 67 14.04 4.73 -14.16
C MET A 67 15.32 5.33 -14.77
N LEU A 68 15.47 6.65 -14.69
CA LEU A 68 16.69 7.38 -15.06
C LEU A 68 17.75 7.20 -13.96
N TRP A 69 18.10 5.95 -13.66
CA TRP A 69 19.11 5.60 -12.67
C TRP A 69 20.10 4.65 -13.31
N LYS A 70 21.35 5.12 -13.45
CA LYS A 70 22.45 4.42 -14.12
C LYS A 70 22.09 3.93 -15.53
N ASP A 71 22.96 3.14 -16.11
CA ASP A 71 22.85 2.45 -17.38
C ASP A 71 21.87 1.25 -17.30
N TYR A 72 21.59 0.65 -18.45
CA TYR A 72 20.62 -0.43 -18.58
C TYR A 72 21.00 -1.67 -17.75
N GLU A 73 22.27 -2.09 -17.78
CA GLU A 73 22.75 -3.26 -17.03
C GLU A 73 22.52 -3.10 -15.53
N SER A 74 22.85 -1.94 -14.96
CA SER A 74 22.56 -1.63 -13.56
C SER A 74 21.07 -1.72 -13.23
N ARG A 75 20.16 -1.36 -14.15
CA ARG A 75 18.71 -1.48 -13.94
C ARG A 75 18.25 -2.93 -13.96
N ILE A 76 18.89 -3.77 -14.79
CA ILE A 76 18.68 -5.21 -14.81
C ILE A 76 19.15 -5.86 -13.51
N GLU A 77 20.27 -5.41 -12.93
CA GLU A 77 20.71 -5.88 -11.61
C GLU A 77 19.69 -5.55 -10.52
N VAL A 78 19.19 -4.31 -10.50
CA VAL A 78 18.12 -3.90 -9.57
C VAL A 78 16.89 -4.78 -9.74
N LEU A 79 16.46 -5.01 -10.99
CA LEU A 79 15.32 -5.89 -11.27
C LEU A 79 15.59 -7.33 -10.79
N THR A 80 16.79 -7.84 -11.02
CA THR A 80 17.21 -9.17 -10.55
C THR A 80 17.14 -9.25 -9.02
N LYS A 81 17.58 -8.21 -8.30
CA LYS A 81 17.43 -8.15 -6.83
C LYS A 81 15.97 -8.04 -6.38
N PHE A 82 15.13 -7.38 -7.16
CA PHE A 82 13.69 -7.29 -6.88
C PHE A 82 12.98 -8.64 -7.05
N VAL A 83 13.22 -9.32 -8.17
CA VAL A 83 12.61 -10.60 -8.53
C VAL A 83 13.21 -11.77 -7.75
N GLY A 84 14.50 -11.68 -7.38
CA GLY A 84 15.20 -12.71 -6.61
C GLY A 84 14.73 -12.86 -5.16
N GLY A 85 13.91 -11.93 -4.64
CA GLY A 85 13.17 -12.15 -3.39
C GLY A 85 11.95 -13.06 -3.58
N SER A 86 11.29 -13.46 -2.49
CA SER A 86 10.07 -14.27 -2.62
C SER A 86 8.97 -13.46 -3.32
N TYR A 87 8.58 -13.89 -4.53
CA TYR A 87 7.45 -13.31 -5.26
C TYR A 87 6.19 -13.26 -4.38
N GLN A 88 5.99 -14.28 -3.52
CA GLN A 88 4.84 -14.33 -2.63
C GLN A 88 4.86 -13.18 -1.61
N GLU A 89 6.01 -12.83 -1.04
CA GLU A 89 6.15 -11.70 -0.11
C GLU A 89 5.85 -10.38 -0.81
N ARG A 90 6.41 -10.18 -2.01
CA ARG A 90 6.16 -8.99 -2.82
C ARG A 90 4.68 -8.88 -3.18
N ARG A 91 4.07 -9.96 -3.67
CA ARG A 91 2.63 -10.02 -3.99
C ARG A 91 1.78 -9.67 -2.78
N ARG A 92 2.07 -10.24 -1.60
CA ARG A 92 1.34 -9.90 -0.35
C ARG A 92 1.47 -8.42 -0.02
N THR A 93 2.66 -7.85 -0.17
CA THR A 93 2.92 -6.43 0.09
C THR A 93 2.10 -5.52 -0.84
N PHE A 94 2.11 -5.80 -2.15
CA PHE A 94 1.31 -5.07 -3.12
C PHE A 94 -0.19 -5.24 -2.90
N ALA A 95 -0.65 -6.45 -2.55
CA ALA A 95 -2.06 -6.70 -2.25
C ALA A 95 -2.54 -5.85 -1.07
N LYS A 96 -1.78 -5.85 0.03
CA LYS A 96 -2.04 -5.01 1.20
C LYS A 96 -2.05 -3.52 0.82
N ALA A 97 -1.07 -3.06 0.05
CA ALA A 97 -0.99 -1.67 -0.37
C ALA A 97 -2.18 -1.25 -1.25
N SER A 98 -2.61 -2.09 -2.19
CA SER A 98 -3.77 -1.80 -3.05
C SER A 98 -5.10 -1.82 -2.31
N ALA A 99 -5.18 -2.59 -1.22
CA ALA A 99 -6.36 -2.68 -0.37
C ALA A 99 -6.40 -1.59 0.71
N ALA A 100 -5.40 -0.71 0.83
CA ALA A 100 -5.35 0.29 1.89
C ALA A 100 -6.50 1.31 1.83
N GLN A 101 -7.07 1.52 0.65
CA GLN A 101 -8.25 2.36 0.43
C GLN A 101 -9.54 1.52 0.25
N LYS A 102 -9.47 0.20 0.45
CA LYS A 102 -10.64 -0.65 0.43
C LYS A 102 -11.46 -0.31 1.67
N ARG A 103 -12.71 0.10 1.44
CA ARG A 103 -13.70 0.23 2.51
C ARG A 103 -14.23 -1.14 2.86
N THR A 104 -14.30 -1.41 4.15
CA THR A 104 -15.07 -2.53 4.68
C THR A 104 -16.46 -2.02 5.00
N VAL A 105 -17.49 -2.73 4.55
CA VAL A 105 -18.87 -2.47 4.92
C VAL A 105 -19.30 -3.69 5.71
N GLU A 106 -19.56 -3.49 7.00
CA GLU A 106 -20.09 -4.51 7.89
C GLU A 106 -21.55 -4.16 8.22
N LEU A 107 -22.29 -5.11 8.81
CA LEU A 107 -23.68 -4.85 9.22
C LEU A 107 -23.73 -3.73 10.29
N ASP A 108 -22.90 -3.81 11.31
CA ASP A 108 -22.83 -2.77 12.34
C ASP A 108 -22.13 -1.46 11.90
N ASN A 109 -21.51 -1.43 10.71
CA ASN A 109 -20.71 -0.29 10.28
C ASN A 109 -20.76 -0.07 8.76
N ILE A 110 -21.70 0.77 8.34
CA ILE A 110 -21.76 1.33 6.99
C ILE A 110 -21.09 2.71 7.01
N PRO A 111 -20.08 2.98 6.16
CA PRO A 111 -19.53 4.32 5.99
C PRO A 111 -20.62 5.35 5.66
N GLU A 112 -20.58 6.52 6.29
CA GLU A 112 -21.60 7.57 6.16
C GLU A 112 -21.89 7.97 4.71
N ASP A 113 -20.85 8.02 3.86
CA ASP A 113 -21.02 8.35 2.45
C ASP A 113 -21.62 7.22 1.59
N LEU A 114 -21.81 6.04 2.16
CA LEU A 114 -22.58 4.93 1.59
C LEU A 114 -23.96 4.79 2.26
N ALA A 115 -24.17 5.42 3.41
CA ALA A 115 -25.47 5.48 4.08
C ALA A 115 -26.41 6.49 3.41
N LEU A 116 -25.85 7.41 2.60
CA LEU A 116 -26.57 8.49 1.94
C LEU A 116 -26.60 8.31 0.40
N LEU A 117 -27.70 8.75 -0.21
CA LEU A 117 -27.84 8.95 -1.65
C LEU A 117 -27.02 10.18 -2.11
N PRO A 118 -26.76 10.34 -3.44
CA PRO A 118 -26.00 11.50 -3.95
C PRO A 118 -26.61 12.87 -3.65
N ASN A 119 -27.92 12.92 -3.38
CA ASN A 119 -28.67 14.12 -3.00
C ASN A 119 -28.61 14.40 -1.47
N GLY A 120 -28.01 13.49 -0.69
CA GLY A 120 -27.88 13.60 0.75
C GLY A 120 -28.99 12.92 1.57
N ASP A 121 -29.99 12.32 0.92
CA ASP A 121 -31.04 11.58 1.61
C ASP A 121 -30.54 10.21 2.11
N ASP A 122 -31.20 9.65 3.11
CA ASP A 122 -30.85 8.33 3.63
C ASP A 122 -31.09 7.25 2.56
N PHE A 123 -30.05 6.47 2.27
CA PHE A 123 -30.15 5.22 1.52
C PHE A 123 -30.38 4.02 2.45
N VAL A 124 -29.93 4.13 3.71
CA VAL A 124 -30.07 3.11 4.75
C VAL A 124 -31.08 3.59 5.78
N HIS A 125 -32.29 3.05 5.76
CA HIS A 125 -33.37 3.50 6.65
C HIS A 125 -33.48 2.68 7.94
N VAL A 126 -33.07 1.41 7.91
CA VAL A 126 -33.05 0.56 9.11
C VAL A 126 -31.68 -0.10 9.20
N GLN A 127 -30.97 0.16 10.30
CA GLN A 127 -29.70 -0.48 10.63
C GLN A 127 -29.82 -1.22 11.96
N ARG A 128 -29.81 -2.55 11.92
CA ARG A 128 -29.71 -3.44 13.08
C ARG A 128 -28.55 -4.41 12.87
N SER A 129 -28.05 -4.99 13.96
CA SER A 129 -26.93 -5.95 13.93
C SER A 129 -27.17 -7.18 13.04
N ASP A 130 -28.42 -7.48 12.72
CA ASP A 130 -28.87 -8.64 11.94
C ASP A 130 -29.62 -8.28 10.65
N LEU A 131 -29.99 -7.02 10.45
CA LEU A 131 -30.90 -6.61 9.37
C LEU A 131 -30.67 -5.18 8.91
N HIS A 132 -30.43 -5.01 7.61
CA HIS A 132 -30.47 -3.72 6.92
C HIS A 132 -31.60 -3.67 5.92
N ILE A 133 -32.33 -2.56 5.90
CA ILE A 133 -33.34 -2.28 4.89
C ILE A 133 -32.91 -1.05 4.10
N TYR A 134 -32.78 -1.23 2.79
CA TYR A 134 -32.46 -0.19 1.81
C TYR A 134 -33.69 0.01 0.93
N TYR A 135 -34.22 1.22 0.90
CA TYR A 135 -35.22 1.62 -0.08
C TYR A 135 -34.96 3.06 -0.49
N SER A 136 -35.51 3.47 -1.62
CA SER A 136 -35.58 4.87 -2.00
C SER A 136 -37.01 5.33 -1.76
N GLU A 137 -37.19 6.45 -1.07
CA GLU A 137 -38.51 7.03 -0.83
C GLU A 137 -39.21 7.42 -2.14
N GLU A 138 -38.46 7.73 -3.21
CA GLU A 138 -39.00 7.93 -4.56
C GLU A 138 -39.66 6.65 -5.10
N VAL A 139 -39.06 5.48 -4.85
CA VAL A 139 -39.59 4.20 -5.33
C VAL A 139 -40.87 3.82 -4.57
N ILE A 140 -40.91 4.10 -3.26
CA ILE A 140 -42.11 3.87 -2.44
C ILE A 140 -43.26 4.78 -2.90
N SER A 141 -42.99 6.07 -3.10
CA SER A 141 -44.01 7.03 -3.50
C SER A 141 -44.59 6.75 -4.89
N LEU A 142 -43.83 6.16 -5.81
CA LEU A 142 -44.31 5.71 -7.13
C LEU A 142 -45.20 4.45 -7.08
N SER A 143 -45.09 3.64 -6.03
CA SER A 143 -45.88 2.40 -5.85
C SER A 143 -47.23 2.60 -5.16
N GLY A 144 -47.50 3.84 -4.69
CA GLY A 144 -48.71 4.21 -3.95
C GLY A 144 -49.83 4.86 -4.78
N ASN A 145 -49.74 4.86 -6.12
CA ASN A 145 -50.78 5.35 -7.04
C ASN A 145 -51.42 4.20 -7.83
#